data_AF-U9THS0-F1
#
_entry.id   AF-U9THS0-F1
#
_cell.length_a   1.000
_cell.length_b   1.000
_cell.length_c   1.000
_cell.angle_alpha   90.00
_cell.angle_beta   90.00
_cell.angle_gamma   90.00
#
_symmetry.space_group_name_H-M   'P 1'
#
loop_
_entity.id
_entity.type
_entity.pdbx_description
1 polymer ?
#
loop_
_entity_poly.entity_id
_entity_poly.type
_entity_poly.pdbx_seq_one_letter_code
_entity_poly.pdbx_strand_id
1 'polypeptide(L)'
;MTSYVKIPSHLRPSDPQGPDLLTQERESASFDVKELTLLLYGIKDLERYHKILNIIENDPVFDKTNIYFMGRDKLFEYTIKKEKRLVQLIK
;
A
#
# COMPACT_ATOMS: atom_id res chain seq x y z
N MET A 1 -8.48 45.41 12.30
CA MET A 1 -8.97 45.13 10.93
C MET A 1 -8.19 43.94 10.42
N THR A 2 -8.73 42.74 10.51
CA THR A 2 -8.07 41.51 10.05
C THR A 2 -8.11 41.49 8.52
N SER A 3 -6.98 41.68 7.84
CA SER A 3 -6.90 41.54 6.39
C SER A 3 -6.84 40.05 6.04
N TYR A 4 -7.89 39.55 5.39
CA TYR A 4 -7.87 38.21 4.82
C TYR A 4 -6.97 38.21 3.58
N VAL A 5 -6.01 37.30 3.53
CA VAL A 5 -5.20 37.06 2.32
C VAL A 5 -6.14 36.58 1.22
N LYS A 6 -6.23 37.34 0.13
CA LYS A 6 -7.07 36.99 -1.02
C LYS A 6 -6.33 35.97 -1.88
N ILE A 7 -6.81 34.72 -1.90
CA ILE A 7 -6.25 33.67 -2.76
C ILE A 7 -6.52 34.05 -4.24
N PRO A 8 -5.52 33.99 -5.14
CA PRO A 8 -5.71 34.31 -6.56
C PRO A 8 -6.73 33.38 -7.23
N SER A 9 -7.68 33.96 -7.99
CA SER A 9 -8.78 33.24 -8.64
C SER A 9 -8.39 32.48 -9.93
N HIS A 10 -7.14 32.59 -10.36
CA HIS A 10 -6.64 32.05 -11.64
C HIS A 10 -5.66 30.89 -11.46
N LEU A 11 -5.54 30.34 -10.24
CA LEU A 11 -4.72 29.16 -10.00
C LEU A 11 -5.35 27.96 -10.73
N ARG A 12 -4.53 27.26 -11.52
CA ARG A 12 -4.88 26.00 -12.15
C ARG A 12 -4.12 24.87 -11.45
N PRO A 13 -4.70 23.66 -11.33
CA PRO A 13 -3.96 22.49 -10.87
C PRO A 13 -2.69 22.29 -11.71
N SER A 14 -1.63 21.78 -11.07
CA SER A 14 -0.43 21.38 -11.78
C SER A 14 -0.70 20.05 -12.47
N ASP A 15 -0.99 20.11 -13.77
CA ASP A 15 -1.08 18.92 -14.62
C ASP A 15 0.29 18.61 -15.24
N PRO A 16 0.59 17.33 -15.54
CA PRO A 16 -0.21 16.14 -15.24
C PRO A 16 -0.18 15.77 -13.75
N GLN A 17 -1.29 15.22 -13.25
CA GLN A 17 -1.36 14.76 -11.86
C GLN A 17 -0.70 13.39 -11.71
N GLY A 18 -0.35 13.03 -10.47
CA GLY A 18 0.36 11.77 -10.16
C GLY A 18 -0.27 10.51 -10.78
N PRO A 19 -1.61 10.32 -10.75
CA PRO A 19 -2.26 9.18 -11.39
C PRO A 19 -2.09 9.14 -12.91
N ASP A 20 -2.15 10.30 -13.56
CA ASP A 20 -2.02 10.41 -15.01
C ASP A 20 -0.60 10.09 -15.44
N LEU A 21 0.40 10.65 -14.73
CA LEU A 21 1.81 10.32 -14.92
C LEU A 21 2.08 8.82 -14.74
N LEU A 22 1.54 8.22 -13.67
CA LEU A 22 1.73 6.80 -13.40
C LEU A 22 1.11 5.91 -14.49
N THR A 23 -0.01 6.34 -15.07
CA THR A 23 -0.67 5.63 -16.17
C THR A 23 0.19 5.70 -17.43
N GLN A 24 0.65 6.89 -17.81
CA GLN A 24 1.55 7.10 -18.95
C GLN A 24 2.84 6.28 -18.84
N GLU A 25 3.46 6.23 -17.65
CA GLU A 25 4.66 5.43 -17.41
C GLU A 25 4.38 3.92 -17.54
N ARG A 26 3.23 3.44 -17.06
CA ARG A 26 2.83 2.01 -17.18
C ARG A 26 2.54 1.61 -18.62
N GLU A 27 1.95 2.49 -19.42
CA GLU A 27 1.69 2.25 -20.85
C GLU A 27 2.98 2.15 -21.67
N SER A 28 4.05 2.79 -21.20
CA SER A 28 5.35 2.79 -21.88
C SER A 28 6.12 1.46 -21.71
N ALA A 29 5.62 0.52 -20.91
CA ALA A 29 6.26 -0.77 -20.69
C ALA A 29 6.28 -1.62 -21.97
N SER A 30 7.48 -2.03 -22.40
CA SER A 30 7.71 -2.84 -23.61
C SER A 30 7.69 -4.36 -23.36
N PHE A 31 7.31 -4.80 -22.16
CA PHE A 31 7.33 -6.19 -21.72
C PHE A 31 6.12 -6.51 -20.83
N ASP A 32 5.76 -7.79 -20.72
CA ASP A 32 4.74 -8.22 -19.75
C ASP A 32 5.33 -8.30 -18.34
N VAL A 33 4.78 -7.48 -17.43
CA VAL A 33 5.16 -7.44 -16.01
C VAL A 33 4.97 -8.80 -15.34
N LYS A 34 3.97 -9.59 -15.73
CA LYS A 34 3.71 -10.92 -15.18
C LYS A 34 4.79 -11.91 -15.58
N GLU A 35 5.23 -11.87 -16.83
CA GLU A 35 6.33 -12.71 -17.32
C GLU A 35 7.65 -12.35 -16.63
N LEU A 36 7.96 -11.05 -16.49
CA LEU A 36 9.14 -10.60 -15.75
C LEU A 36 9.07 -11.04 -14.27
N THR A 37 7.91 -10.92 -13.64
CA THR A 37 7.72 -11.36 -12.25
C THR A 37 7.94 -12.87 -12.11
N LEU A 38 7.41 -13.66 -13.05
CA LEU A 38 7.64 -15.10 -13.10
C LEU A 38 9.12 -15.45 -13.31
N LEU A 39 9.83 -14.71 -14.17
CA LEU A 39 11.25 -14.90 -14.42
C LEU A 39 12.10 -14.61 -13.16
N LEU A 40 11.76 -13.56 -12.42
CA LEU A 40 12.52 -13.13 -11.24
C LEU A 40 12.35 -14.06 -10.04
N TYR A 41 11.13 -14.52 -9.78
CA TYR A 41 10.79 -15.26 -8.55
C TYR A 41 10.53 -16.75 -8.78
N GLY A 42 10.19 -17.16 -10.00
CA GLY A 42 9.75 -18.51 -10.28
C GLY A 42 8.34 -18.81 -9.76
N ILE A 43 7.71 -19.84 -10.34
CA ILE A 43 6.30 -20.13 -10.09
C ILE A 43 6.02 -20.54 -8.64
N LYS A 44 6.89 -21.35 -8.03
CA LYS A 44 6.69 -21.91 -6.69
C LYS A 44 6.65 -20.84 -5.61
N ASP A 45 7.57 -19.87 -5.68
CA ASP A 45 7.63 -18.79 -4.70
C ASP A 45 6.48 -17.81 -4.91
N LEU A 46 6.10 -17.52 -6.16
CA LEU A 46 4.93 -16.69 -6.44
C LEU A 46 3.63 -17.28 -5.92
N GLU A 47 3.38 -18.57 -6.15
CA GLU A 47 2.20 -19.25 -5.60
C GLU A 47 2.16 -19.16 -4.07
N ARG A 48 3.31 -19.36 -3.42
CA ARG A 48 3.44 -19.21 -1.97
C ARG A 48 3.17 -17.77 -1.53
N TYR A 49 3.73 -16.77 -2.21
CA TYR A 49 3.52 -15.36 -1.91
C TYR A 49 2.05 -14.99 -2.05
N HIS A 50 1.38 -15.36 -3.14
CA HIS A 50 -0.04 -15.08 -3.35
C HIS A 50 -0.91 -15.76 -2.29
N LYS A 51 -0.60 -17.00 -1.91
CA LYS A 51 -1.31 -17.70 -0.83
C LYS A 51 -1.19 -16.96 0.51
N ILE A 52 0.02 -16.54 0.88
CA ILE A 52 0.26 -15.81 2.13
C ILE A 52 -0.39 -14.42 2.07
N LEU A 53 -0.23 -13.70 0.96
CA LEU A 53 -0.80 -12.36 0.76
C LEU A 53 -2.32 -12.38 0.90
N ASN A 54 -3.00 -13.36 0.27
CA ASN A 54 -4.44 -13.52 0.40
C ASN A 54 -4.89 -13.75 1.86
N ILE A 55 -4.11 -14.48 2.66
CA ILE A 55 -4.41 -14.66 4.10
C ILE A 55 -4.26 -13.33 4.85
N ILE A 56 -3.21 -12.56 4.57
CA ILE A 56 -2.90 -11.31 5.26
C ILE A 56 -3.89 -10.21 4.89
N GLU A 57 -4.24 -10.05 3.61
CA GLU A 57 -5.14 -8.99 3.13
C GLU A 57 -6.58 -9.16 3.63
N ASN A 58 -7.01 -10.41 3.85
CA ASN A 58 -8.38 -10.71 4.30
C ASN A 58 -8.51 -10.79 5.83
N ASP A 59 -7.43 -10.63 6.59
CA ASP A 59 -7.47 -10.69 8.04
C ASP A 59 -7.23 -9.30 8.66
N PRO A 60 -8.26 -8.71 9.31
CA PRO A 60 -8.22 -7.33 9.78
C PRO A 60 -7.18 -7.10 10.87
N VAL A 61 -6.66 -8.16 11.51
CA VAL A 61 -5.58 -8.02 12.50
C VAL A 61 -4.29 -7.51 11.84
N PHE A 62 -4.09 -7.74 10.54
CA PHE A 62 -2.92 -7.25 9.81
C PHE A 62 -3.14 -5.90 9.11
N ASP A 63 -4.32 -5.28 9.22
CA ASP A 63 -4.57 -3.96 8.65
C ASP A 63 -3.66 -2.90 9.27
N LYS A 64 -2.94 -2.17 8.41
CA LYS A 64 -1.95 -1.15 8.80
C LYS A 64 -2.43 0.28 8.60
N THR A 65 -3.65 0.48 8.10
CA THR A 65 -4.19 1.79 7.68
C THR A 65 -4.01 2.87 8.75
N ASN A 66 -4.21 2.51 10.02
CA ASN A 66 -4.20 3.48 11.12
C ASN A 66 -2.88 3.53 11.93
N ILE A 67 -1.84 2.77 11.55
CA ILE A 67 -0.61 2.66 12.35
C ILE A 67 0.05 4.02 12.61
N TYR A 68 0.04 4.92 11.63
CA TYR A 68 0.64 6.26 11.76
C TYR A 68 -0.06 7.17 12.78
N PHE A 69 -1.29 6.85 13.17
CA PHE A 69 -2.07 7.61 14.15
C PHE A 69 -2.09 6.97 15.54
N MET A 70 -1.45 5.81 15.72
CA MET A 70 -1.44 5.10 17.00
C MET A 70 -0.41 5.68 17.96
N GLY A 71 -0.82 5.92 19.19
CA GLY A 71 0.09 6.11 20.32
C GLY A 71 0.86 4.83 20.66
N ARG A 72 1.92 4.95 21.46
CA ARG A 72 2.83 3.84 21.79
C ARG A 72 2.14 2.64 22.46
N ASP A 73 1.18 2.91 23.33
CA ASP A 73 0.35 1.91 24.02
C ASP A 73 -0.50 1.12 23.02
N LYS A 74 -1.17 1.82 22.10
CA LYS A 74 -2.00 1.19 21.06
C LYS A 74 -1.17 0.42 20.04
N LEU A 75 -0.01 0.94 19.66
CA LEU A 75 0.92 0.25 18.78
C LEU A 75 1.45 -1.05 19.40
N PHE A 76 1.75 -1.04 20.71
CA PHE A 76 2.14 -2.24 21.44
C PHE A 76 1.02 -3.28 21.44
N GLU A 77 -0.21 -2.88 21.81
CA GLU A 77 -1.37 -3.78 21.81
C GLU A 77 -1.64 -4.37 20.41
N TYR A 78 -1.62 -3.52 19.37
CA TYR A 78 -1.78 -3.93 17.97
C TYR A 78 -0.72 -4.97 17.55
N THR A 79 0.55 -4.72 17.87
CA THR A 79 1.65 -5.61 17.52
C THR A 79 1.49 -6.97 18.20
N ILE A 80 1.14 -7.01 19.49
CA ILE A 80 0.92 -8.29 20.21
C ILE A 80 -0.27 -9.07 19.62
N LYS A 81 -1.36 -8.39 19.25
CA LYS A 81 -2.50 -9.05 18.56
C LYS A 81 -2.06 -9.67 17.24
N LYS A 82 -1.29 -8.93 16.45
CA LYS A 82 -0.71 -9.39 15.17
C LYS A 82 0.19 -10.61 15.34
N GLU A 83 1.12 -10.58 16.29
CA GLU A 83 2.02 -11.71 16.56
C GLU A 83 1.25 -12.95 17.04
N LYS A 84 0.27 -12.77 17.95
CA LYS A 84 -0.59 -13.87 18.38
C LYS A 84 -1.32 -14.49 17.20
N ARG A 85 -1.87 -13.67 16.29
CA ARG A 85 -2.58 -14.16 15.12
C ARG A 85 -1.66 -14.89 14.15
N LEU A 86 -0.45 -14.39 13.94
CA LEU A 86 0.58 -15.07 13.14
C LEU A 86 0.84 -16.49 13.68
N VAL A 87 1.04 -16.65 14.98
CA VAL A 87 1.24 -17.97 15.60
C VAL A 87 0.03 -18.89 15.42
N GLN A 88 -1.19 -18.36 15.48
CA GLN A 88 -2.41 -19.13 15.25
C GLN A 88 -2.58 -19.60 13.81
N LEU A 89 -1.99 -18.92 12.84
CA LEU A 89 -2.05 -19.28 11.41
C LEU A 89 -0.94 -20.27 11.01
N ILE A 90 0.15 -20.32 11.78
CA ILE A 90 1.29 -21.23 11.54
C ILE A 90 1.09 -22.59 12.22
N LYS A 91 0.39 -22.63 13.36
CA LYS A 91 0.01 -23.86 14.06
C LYS A 91 -1.13 -24.58 13.36
#